data_AF-A0AAD9E3J0-F1
#
_entry.id   AF-A0AAD9E3J0-F1
#
_cell.length_a   1.000
_cell.length_b   1.000
_cell.length_c   1.000
_cell.angle_alpha   90.00
_cell.angle_beta   90.00
_cell.angle_gamma   90.00
#
_symmetry.space_group_name_H-M   'P 1'
#
loop_
_entity.id
_entity.type
_entity.pdbx_description
1 polymer ?
#
loop_
_entity_poly.entity_id
_entity_poly.type
_entity_poly.pdbx_seq_one_letter_code
_entity_poly.pdbx_strand_id
1 'polypeptide(L)'
;MPKPADAVCAFDMEQLATVFDGRFKEQKSPESIWTPVADEAVPNPRPGGCAVPGSRFNSSTAFPDEMLTFVKTHPLMDEAVPFLGQGPWIVKTMVRYQLNKMVVDTNAGPYGNRTVLFLGSSRGTILKFLVVPDRDSTSSNGNVFLEELEAYNPEK
;
A
#
# COMPACT_ATOMS: atom_id res chain seq x y z
N MET A 1 -4.08 20.91 -18.05
CA MET A 1 -3.36 20.54 -16.82
C MET A 1 -4.26 19.65 -15.96
N PRO A 2 -3.75 18.56 -15.37
CA PRO A 2 -4.51 17.73 -14.43
C PRO A 2 -4.99 18.56 -13.24
N LYS A 3 -6.23 18.35 -12.79
CA LYS A 3 -6.73 18.99 -11.56
C LYS A 3 -6.12 18.30 -10.34
N PRO A 4 -5.71 19.04 -9.29
CA PRO A 4 -5.21 18.42 -8.05
C PRO A 4 -6.28 17.53 -7.40
N ALA A 5 -5.87 16.33 -7.01
CA ALA A 5 -6.69 15.38 -6.29
C ALA A 5 -5.79 14.54 -5.36
N ASP A 6 -6.24 14.37 -4.13
CA ASP A 6 -5.60 13.49 -3.15
C ASP A 6 -6.53 12.33 -2.82
N ALA A 7 -5.94 11.17 -2.55
CA ALA A 7 -6.67 9.97 -2.17
C ALA A 7 -5.97 9.25 -1.01
N VAL A 8 -6.77 8.60 -0.16
CA VAL A 8 -6.30 7.71 0.90
C VAL A 8 -6.79 6.31 0.58
N CYS A 9 -5.87 5.35 0.48
CA CYS A 9 -6.17 3.93 0.33
C CYS A 9 -5.60 3.18 1.53
N ALA A 10 -6.26 2.09 1.90
CA ALA A 10 -5.73 1.13 2.88
C ALA A 10 -5.43 -0.19 2.18
N PHE A 11 -4.46 -0.94 2.72
CA PHE A 11 -4.02 -2.21 2.16
C PHE A 11 -3.96 -3.23 3.29
N ASP A 12 -4.38 -4.46 2.98
CA ASP A 12 -4.26 -5.58 3.89
C ASP A 12 -2.84 -6.17 3.80
N MET A 13 -2.23 -6.44 4.94
CA MET A 13 -0.85 -6.95 4.99
C MET A 13 -0.74 -8.40 4.51
N GLU A 14 -1.78 -9.21 4.68
CA GLU A 14 -1.83 -10.57 4.12
C GLU A 14 -1.97 -10.50 2.60
N GLN A 15 -2.86 -9.65 2.07
CA GLN A 15 -2.99 -9.45 0.62
C GLN A 15 -1.67 -8.93 0.03
N LEU A 16 -1.01 -8.00 0.70
CA LEU A 16 0.32 -7.51 0.29
C LEU A 16 1.34 -8.64 0.25
N ALA A 17 1.39 -9.50 1.26
CA ALA A 17 2.29 -10.65 1.29
C ALA A 17 2.00 -11.63 0.13
N THR A 18 0.72 -11.91 -0.16
CA THR A 18 0.35 -12.84 -1.24
C THR A 18 0.81 -12.39 -2.63
N VAL A 19 0.92 -11.08 -2.88
CA VAL A 19 1.45 -10.58 -4.16
C VAL A 19 2.92 -10.98 -4.35
N PHE A 20 3.70 -11.07 -3.28
CA PHE A 20 5.10 -11.53 -3.36
C PHE A 20 5.22 -13.04 -3.61
N ASP A 21 4.16 -13.81 -3.33
CA ASP A 21 4.04 -15.21 -3.73
C ASP A 21 3.44 -15.38 -5.15
N GLY A 22 3.11 -14.26 -5.81
CA GLY A 22 2.61 -14.20 -7.18
C GLY A 22 3.71 -14.25 -8.24
N ARG A 23 3.33 -14.15 -9.52
CA ARG A 23 4.28 -14.22 -10.64
C ARG A 23 5.14 -12.97 -10.73
N PHE A 24 6.38 -13.14 -11.17
CA PHE A 24 7.25 -12.02 -11.51
C PHE A 24 6.85 -11.40 -12.85
N LYS A 25 7.25 -10.16 -13.07
CA LYS A 25 7.05 -9.42 -14.33
C LYS A 25 8.35 -9.40 -15.13
N GLU A 26 8.27 -9.69 -16.43
CA GLU A 26 9.40 -9.61 -17.36
C GLU A 26 9.08 -8.76 -18.58
N GLN A 27 10.14 -8.27 -19.21
CA GLN A 27 10.09 -7.63 -20.52
C GLN A 27 11.13 -8.33 -21.41
N LYS A 28 10.66 -9.17 -22.36
CA LYS A 28 11.55 -10.04 -23.17
C LYS A 28 12.52 -9.28 -24.08
N SER A 29 12.12 -8.09 -24.53
CA SER A 29 12.97 -7.14 -25.22
C SER A 29 12.59 -5.71 -24.81
N PRO A 30 13.47 -4.71 -24.98
CA PRO A 30 13.16 -3.32 -24.64
C PRO A 30 11.89 -2.76 -25.31
N GLU A 31 11.53 -3.31 -26.47
CA GLU A 31 10.37 -2.94 -27.27
C GLU A 31 9.12 -3.78 -26.96
N SER A 32 9.26 -4.87 -26.20
CA SER A 32 8.16 -5.77 -25.85
C SER A 32 7.30 -5.18 -24.73
N ILE A 33 6.04 -5.61 -24.65
CA ILE A 33 5.21 -5.32 -23.48
C ILE A 33 5.70 -6.12 -22.26
N TRP A 34 5.34 -5.64 -21.07
CA TRP A 34 5.56 -6.39 -19.84
C TRP A 34 4.59 -7.56 -19.75
N THR A 35 5.11 -8.74 -19.46
CA THR A 35 4.33 -9.98 -19.34
C THR A 35 4.69 -10.73 -18.06
N PRO A 36 3.81 -11.58 -17.53
CA PRO A 36 4.15 -12.47 -16.43
C PRO A 36 5.22 -13.48 -16.86
N VAL A 37 6.18 -13.72 -15.96
CA VAL A 37 7.11 -14.85 -16.05
C VAL A 37 6.35 -16.14 -15.81
N ALA A 38 6.64 -17.17 -16.61
CA ALA A 38 6.06 -18.50 -16.43
C ALA A 38 6.65 -19.18 -15.18
N ASP A 39 5.82 -19.91 -14.42
CA ASP A 39 6.24 -20.50 -13.13
C ASP A 39 7.39 -21.51 -13.31
N GLU A 40 7.47 -22.17 -14.46
CA GLU A 40 8.54 -23.13 -14.79
C GLU A 40 9.90 -22.45 -14.99
N ALA A 41 9.92 -21.14 -15.26
CA ALA A 41 11.13 -20.34 -15.42
C ALA A 41 11.61 -19.73 -14.09
N VAL A 42 10.84 -19.88 -13.00
CA VAL A 42 11.22 -19.39 -11.68
C VAL A 42 12.17 -20.40 -11.02
N PRO A 43 13.40 -20.01 -10.63
CA PRO A 43 14.37 -20.93 -10.06
C PRO A 43 14.00 -21.39 -8.65
N ASN A 44 14.61 -22.49 -8.22
CA ASN A 44 14.48 -23.02 -6.86
C ASN A 44 15.80 -22.85 -6.08
N PRO A 45 15.79 -22.32 -4.84
CA PRO A 45 14.62 -21.88 -4.08
C PRO A 45 13.99 -20.64 -4.69
N ARG A 46 12.68 -20.45 -4.47
CA ARG A 46 11.95 -19.31 -5.00
C ARG A 46 12.62 -18.00 -4.59
N PRO A 47 12.91 -17.09 -5.54
CA PRO A 47 13.47 -15.78 -5.22
C PRO A 47 12.55 -14.97 -4.30
N GLY A 48 13.13 -14.22 -3.37
CA GLY A 48 12.42 -13.39 -2.39
C GLY A 48 12.17 -14.07 -1.02
N GLY A 49 12.33 -15.39 -0.92
CA GLY A 49 12.23 -16.10 0.35
C GLY A 49 13.37 -15.79 1.31
N CYS A 50 13.07 -15.70 2.62
CA CYS A 50 14.09 -15.49 3.64
C CYS A 50 14.94 -16.75 3.86
N ALA A 51 16.25 -16.57 4.11
CA ALA A 51 17.11 -17.65 4.56
C ALA A 51 16.71 -18.11 5.97
N VAL A 52 16.61 -19.41 6.18
CA VAL A 52 16.14 -20.00 7.45
C VAL A 52 17.29 -20.76 8.11
N PRO A 53 17.73 -20.39 9.32
CA PRO A 53 18.74 -21.13 10.07
C PRO A 53 18.38 -22.61 10.21
N GLY A 54 19.33 -23.50 9.95
CA GLY A 54 19.11 -24.95 10.00
C GLY A 54 18.47 -25.55 8.74
N SER A 55 18.09 -24.74 7.75
CA SER A 55 17.70 -25.23 6.42
C SER A 55 18.92 -25.40 5.49
N ARG A 56 18.68 -25.91 4.28
CA ARG A 56 19.69 -25.97 3.19
C ARG A 56 20.28 -24.59 2.86
N PHE A 57 19.48 -23.52 3.03
CA PHE A 57 19.87 -22.13 2.77
C PHE A 57 19.80 -21.34 4.08
N ASN A 58 20.86 -21.46 4.90
CA ASN A 58 20.93 -20.90 6.24
C ASN A 58 21.36 -19.42 6.31
N SER A 59 21.80 -18.85 5.19
CA SER A 59 22.22 -17.45 5.02
C SER A 59 21.88 -16.99 3.60
N SER A 60 21.67 -15.69 3.41
CA SER A 60 21.44 -15.12 2.07
C SER A 60 22.64 -15.29 1.13
N THR A 61 23.85 -15.41 1.68
CA THR A 61 25.08 -15.69 0.91
C THR A 61 25.17 -17.14 0.44
N ALA A 62 24.31 -18.03 0.95
CA ALA A 62 24.29 -19.45 0.57
C ALA A 62 23.31 -19.74 -0.58
N PHE A 63 22.61 -18.71 -1.10
CA PHE A 63 21.68 -18.89 -2.21
C PHE A 63 22.39 -19.11 -3.55
N PRO A 64 21.81 -19.90 -4.47
CA PRO A 64 22.41 -20.14 -5.79
C PRO A 64 22.47 -18.87 -6.65
N ASP A 65 23.53 -18.73 -7.44
CA ASP A 65 23.73 -17.59 -8.36
C ASP A 65 22.59 -17.41 -9.35
N GLU A 66 21.96 -18.49 -9.80
CA GLU A 66 20.81 -18.46 -10.69
C GLU A 66 19.63 -17.72 -10.04
N MET A 67 19.32 -18.04 -8.78
CA MET A 67 18.27 -17.36 -8.00
C MET A 67 18.62 -15.88 -7.77
N LEU A 68 19.86 -15.59 -7.41
CA LEU A 68 20.34 -14.23 -7.18
C LEU A 68 20.32 -13.37 -8.46
N THR A 69 20.66 -13.98 -9.60
CA THR A 69 20.61 -13.32 -10.91
C THR A 69 19.17 -13.07 -11.32
N PHE A 70 18.27 -14.04 -11.10
CA PHE A 70 16.86 -13.91 -11.41
C PHE A 70 16.21 -12.75 -10.65
N VAL A 71 16.38 -12.64 -9.32
CA VAL A 71 15.76 -11.55 -8.54
C VAL A 71 16.34 -10.18 -8.90
N LYS A 72 17.62 -10.14 -9.31
CA LYS A 72 18.26 -8.91 -9.78
C LYS A 72 17.65 -8.41 -11.10
N THR A 73 17.24 -9.31 -11.99
CA THR A 73 16.65 -8.96 -13.29
C THR A 73 15.11 -8.87 -13.25
N HIS A 74 14.46 -9.50 -12.28
CA HIS A 74 13.00 -9.52 -12.10
C HIS A 74 12.57 -9.00 -10.71
N PRO A 75 12.82 -7.72 -10.38
CA PRO A 75 12.45 -7.16 -9.08
C PRO A 75 10.95 -6.81 -8.97
N LEU A 76 10.20 -6.83 -10.07
CA LEU A 76 8.81 -6.40 -10.14
C LEU A 76 7.86 -7.60 -10.18
N MET A 77 6.78 -7.54 -9.40
CA MET A 77 5.70 -8.53 -9.46
C MET A 77 4.69 -8.19 -10.58
N ASP A 78 4.05 -9.20 -11.15
CA ASP A 78 3.05 -9.01 -12.22
C ASP A 78 1.80 -8.30 -11.69
N GLU A 79 1.34 -8.72 -10.50
CA GLU A 79 0.15 -8.23 -9.83
C GLU A 79 0.40 -6.96 -9.01
N ALA A 80 -0.64 -6.12 -8.93
CA ALA A 80 -0.66 -4.98 -8.03
C ALA A 80 -1.39 -5.35 -6.74
N VAL A 81 -0.93 -4.82 -5.60
CA VAL A 81 -1.61 -5.04 -4.32
C VAL A 81 -3.01 -4.41 -4.36
N PRO A 82 -4.08 -5.18 -4.15
CA PRO A 82 -5.42 -4.61 -4.06
C PRO A 82 -5.56 -3.75 -2.81
N PHE A 83 -6.23 -2.61 -2.93
CA PHE A 83 -6.61 -1.82 -1.76
C PHE A 83 -7.89 -2.38 -1.12
N LEU A 84 -8.08 -2.09 0.16
CA LEU A 84 -9.26 -2.48 0.93
C LEU A 84 -10.50 -1.64 0.54
N GLY A 85 -11.55 -2.32 0.06
CA GLY A 85 -12.83 -1.72 -0.32
C GLY A 85 -13.03 -1.61 -1.83
N GLN A 86 -14.10 -0.95 -2.27
CA GLN A 86 -14.41 -0.76 -3.70
C GLN A 86 -13.76 0.50 -4.31
N GLY A 87 -13.17 1.36 -3.48
CA GLY A 87 -12.40 2.53 -3.92
C GLY A 87 -11.55 3.11 -2.77
N PRO A 88 -10.87 4.24 -3.02
CA PRO A 88 -10.16 4.95 -1.96
C PRO A 88 -11.11 5.33 -0.81
N TRP A 89 -10.61 5.22 0.40
CA TRP A 89 -11.32 5.58 1.62
C TRP A 89 -11.72 7.05 1.64
N ILE A 90 -10.79 7.92 1.25
CA ILE A 90 -11.02 9.37 1.19
C ILE A 90 -10.55 9.86 -0.16
N VAL A 91 -11.35 10.73 -0.77
CA VAL A 91 -11.00 11.42 -2.01
C VAL A 91 -11.24 12.91 -1.79
N LYS A 92 -10.20 13.73 -1.96
CA LYS A 92 -10.30 15.19 -1.91
C LYS A 92 -9.92 15.75 -3.27
N THR A 93 -10.94 16.06 -4.05
CA THR A 93 -10.80 16.80 -5.32
C THR A 93 -11.09 18.28 -5.12
N MET A 94 -10.56 19.13 -5.99
CA MET A 94 -10.89 20.57 -6.03
C MET A 94 -10.47 21.39 -4.80
N VAL A 95 -9.51 20.89 -4.02
CA VAL A 95 -8.85 21.64 -2.95
C VAL A 95 -7.61 22.37 -3.47
N ARG A 96 -7.32 23.56 -2.93
CA ARG A 96 -6.11 24.35 -3.26
C ARG A 96 -4.88 23.92 -2.44
N TYR A 97 -4.98 22.84 -1.69
CA TYR A 97 -3.92 22.30 -0.84
C TYR A 97 -3.78 20.81 -1.09
N GLN A 98 -2.59 20.28 -0.79
CA GLN A 98 -2.30 18.85 -0.90
C GLN A 98 -2.25 18.26 0.51
N LEU A 99 -2.79 17.06 0.67
CA LEU A 99 -2.60 16.25 1.87
C LEU A 99 -1.19 15.64 1.85
N ASN A 100 -0.44 15.77 2.94
CA ASN A 100 0.97 15.39 2.98
C ASN A 100 1.39 14.59 4.22
N LYS A 101 0.57 14.57 5.28
CA LYS A 101 0.83 13.84 6.53
C LYS A 101 -0.42 13.08 6.94
N MET A 102 -0.22 11.94 7.58
CA MET A 102 -1.29 11.07 8.04
C MET A 102 -0.92 10.46 9.38
N VAL A 103 -1.88 10.42 10.31
CA VAL A 103 -1.79 9.72 11.59
C VAL A 103 -3.11 9.00 11.83
N VAL A 104 -3.05 7.79 12.40
CA VAL A 104 -4.22 6.95 12.69
C VAL A 104 -4.26 6.62 14.18
N ASP A 105 -5.41 6.79 14.80
CA ASP A 105 -5.74 6.27 16.13
C ASP A 105 -6.73 5.12 15.96
N THR A 106 -6.31 3.88 16.21
CA THR A 106 -7.14 2.69 16.05
C THR A 106 -8.00 2.38 17.27
N ASN A 107 -7.77 3.04 18.41
CA ASN A 107 -8.37 2.72 19.71
C ASN A 107 -9.13 3.93 20.28
N ALA A 108 -9.77 4.71 19.41
CA ALA A 108 -10.52 5.89 19.79
C ALA A 108 -11.88 5.54 20.43
N GLY A 109 -12.41 6.50 21.18
CA GLY A 109 -13.74 6.43 21.83
C GLY A 109 -13.75 5.68 23.16
N PRO A 110 -14.88 5.68 23.89
CA PRO A 110 -14.94 5.15 25.26
C PRO A 110 -14.63 3.66 25.40
N TYR A 111 -14.83 2.90 24.32
CA TYR A 111 -14.60 1.45 24.27
C TYR A 111 -13.37 1.05 23.47
N GLY A 112 -12.59 2.02 22.97
CA GLY A 112 -11.37 1.76 22.18
C GLY A 112 -11.60 0.98 20.88
N ASN A 113 -12.78 1.09 20.29
CA ASN A 113 -13.21 0.30 19.13
C ASN A 113 -13.48 1.14 17.89
N ARG A 114 -12.99 2.38 17.86
CA ARG A 114 -13.13 3.30 16.73
C ARG A 114 -11.78 3.62 16.15
N THR A 115 -11.72 3.68 14.82
CA THR A 115 -10.53 4.13 14.11
C THR A 115 -10.74 5.55 13.60
N VAL A 116 -9.87 6.48 14.00
CA VAL A 116 -9.91 7.89 13.61
C VAL A 116 -8.63 8.23 12.85
N LEU A 117 -8.79 8.89 11.72
CA LEU A 117 -7.73 9.29 10.82
C LEU A 117 -7.57 10.81 10.85
N PHE A 118 -6.34 11.29 10.96
CA PHE A 118 -5.98 12.70 10.87
C PHE A 118 -5.09 12.93 9.65
N LEU A 119 -5.48 13.86 8.79
CA LEU A 119 -4.78 14.20 7.55
C LEU A 119 -4.31 15.65 7.61
N GLY A 120 -3.00 15.84 7.58
CA GLY A 120 -2.38 17.15 7.50
C GLY A 120 -2.28 17.64 6.07
N SER A 121 -2.53 18.94 5.85
CA SER A 121 -2.37 19.60 4.56
C SER A 121 -1.12 20.48 4.50
N SER A 122 -0.69 20.80 3.28
CA SER A 122 0.39 21.76 3.01
C SER A 122 0.10 23.19 3.49
N ARG A 123 -1.14 23.50 3.89
CA ARG A 123 -1.54 24.82 4.41
C ARG A 123 -1.70 24.84 5.93
N GLY A 124 -1.32 23.77 6.63
CA GLY A 124 -1.45 23.68 8.08
C GLY A 124 -2.89 23.44 8.56
N THR A 125 -3.76 22.95 7.68
CA THR A 125 -5.07 22.41 8.09
C THR A 125 -4.96 20.93 8.41
N ILE A 126 -5.74 20.48 9.39
CA ILE A 126 -5.87 19.08 9.79
C ILE A 126 -7.31 18.65 9.56
N LEU A 127 -7.52 17.63 8.74
CA LEU A 127 -8.82 17.01 8.53
C LEU A 127 -8.92 15.74 9.36
N LYS A 128 -10.05 15.53 10.01
CA LYS A 128 -10.30 14.35 10.84
C LYS A 128 -11.46 13.54 10.28
N PHE A 129 -11.26 12.23 10.19
CA PHE A 129 -12.25 11.27 9.70
C PHE A 129 -12.43 10.13 10.69
N LEU A 130 -13.66 9.67 10.85
CA LEU A 130 -13.96 8.38 11.49
C LEU A 130 -14.03 7.32 10.40
N VAL A 131 -13.23 6.27 10.52
CA VAL A 131 -13.29 5.11 9.65
C VAL A 131 -14.34 4.16 10.20
N VAL A 132 -15.44 3.96 9.47
CA VAL A 132 -16.44 2.94 9.79
C VAL A 132 -16.16 1.73 8.89
N PRO A 133 -15.76 0.58 9.47
CA PRO A 133 -15.57 -0.63 8.69
C PRO A 133 -16.92 -1.06 8.09
N ASP A 134 -16.93 -1.26 6.79
CA ASP A 134 -18.11 -1.70 6.04
C ASP A 134 -18.43 -3.14 6.45
N ARG A 135 -19.47 -3.32 7.29
CA ARG A 135 -19.89 -4.65 7.76
C ARG A 135 -20.90 -5.30 6.84
N ASP A 136 -21.56 -4.54 5.96
CA ASP A 136 -22.55 -5.05 5.01
C ASP A 136 -22.56 -4.12 3.79
N SER A 137 -21.94 -4.59 2.72
CA SER A 137 -21.84 -3.90 1.44
C SER A 137 -23.19 -3.36 0.97
N THR A 138 -23.33 -2.04 0.83
CA THR A 138 -23.98 -1.35 -0.30
C THR A 138 -23.92 0.17 -0.09
N SER A 139 -23.04 0.82 -0.87
CA SER A 139 -23.22 2.19 -1.36
C SER A 139 -22.66 3.40 -0.60
N SER A 140 -21.79 3.25 0.41
CA SER A 140 -20.95 4.38 0.81
C SER A 140 -19.64 3.95 1.45
N ASN A 141 -18.51 4.41 0.90
CA ASN A 141 -17.22 4.42 1.60
C ASN A 141 -17.45 4.95 3.03
N GLY A 142 -17.35 4.08 4.03
CA GLY A 142 -17.82 4.31 5.41
C GLY A 142 -17.05 5.38 6.21
N ASN A 143 -16.32 6.28 5.56
CA ASN A 143 -15.52 7.27 6.24
C ASN A 143 -16.32 8.55 6.46
N VAL A 144 -16.55 8.89 7.73
CA VAL A 144 -17.30 10.08 8.12
C VAL A 144 -16.30 11.22 8.36
N PHE A 145 -16.42 12.30 7.60
CA PHE A 145 -15.69 13.54 7.90
C PHE A 145 -16.22 14.14 9.20
N LEU A 146 -15.35 14.30 10.20
CA LEU A 146 -15.72 14.80 11.52
C LEU A 146 -15.48 16.31 11.63
N GLU A 147 -14.28 16.77 11.31
CA GLU A 147 -13.88 18.17 11.48
C GLU A 147 -12.67 18.55 10.61
N GLU A 148 -12.53 19.85 10.35
CA GLU A 148 -11.34 20.48 9.76
C GLU A 148 -10.87 21.58 10.72
N LEU A 149 -9.58 21.55 11.05
CA LEU A 149 -8.95 22.39 12.06
C LEU A 149 -7.80 23.17 11.41
N GLU A 150 -7.77 24.49 11.60
CA GLU A 150 -6.60 25.30 11.22
C GLU A 150 -5.60 25.27 12.37
N ALA A 151 -4.55 24.48 12.22
CA ALA A 151 -3.55 24.26 13.26
C ALA A 151 -2.36 25.21 13.15
N TYR A 152 -2.19 25.87 12.00
CA TYR A 152 -1.14 26.87 11.81
C TYR A 152 -1.48 28.15 12.57
N ASN A 153 -0.63 28.50 13.53
CA ASN A 153 -0.70 29.78 14.21
C ASN A 153 0.37 30.71 13.63
N PRO A 154 0.01 31.78 12.90
CA PRO A 154 0.98 32.71 12.31
C PRO A 154 1.73 33.57 13.35
N GLU A 155 1.26 33.63 14.61
CA GLU A 155 1.86 34.42 15.67
C GLU A 155 2.89 33.65 16.52
N LYS A 156 3.11 32.36 16.22
CA LYS A 156 4.17 31.53 16.82
C LYS A 156 5.14 31.08 15.74
#